data_AF-A0AB33KR51-F1
#
_entry.id   AF-A0AB33KR51-F1
#
_cell.length_a   1.000
_cell.length_b   1.000
_cell.length_c   1.000
_cell.angle_alpha   90.00
_cell.angle_beta   90.00
_cell.angle_gamma   90.00
#
_symmetry.space_group_name_H-M   'P 1'
#
loop_
_entity.id
_entity.type
_entity.pdbx_description
1 polymer ?
#
loop_
_entity_poly.entity_id
_entity_poly.type
_entity_poly.pdbx_seq_one_letter_code
_entity_poly.pdbx_strand_id
1 'polypeptide(L)'
;MIDGLPSKQTVNAVGGRLQAREIAVGTRLWTLDGSRAAQTTVTDVTAVKARAAVEVVTSHAAFTVSGDFLLATPGGWTRAEDATGSTVAWTHARKLCRERLTFRMGYAFGYFVGATCADGTVGRNYVSLVVNDEAFATRYARSLTEATGLEARLQPVVRPSGYLGRDVPGFRVRVVSSYLADALRQYADGDAHHMRQAFPRVVLRDREVFDGFLDGYADGDGCRAKHWAGRTLVSANVPFLVDLAEIIGARFTPARKGLASHLVVVDRWAARGTFRPEHHDADPVEAGWVTVESVRPRPAPGKPFTLYGYRLRPHPTFLVNGHLVRAAT
;
A
#
# COMPACT_ATOMS: atom_id res chain seq x y z
N MET A 1 -28.52 -18.72 16.89
CA MET A 1 -27.15 -19.09 16.49
C MET A 1 -26.20 -18.55 17.54
N ILE A 2 -25.11 -19.26 17.81
CA ILE A 2 -24.12 -18.87 18.81
C ILE A 2 -22.92 -18.34 18.05
N ASP A 3 -22.82 -17.03 17.89
CA ASP A 3 -21.68 -16.33 17.29
C ASP A 3 -20.83 -15.67 18.37
N GLY A 4 -19.53 -15.97 18.35
CA GLY A 4 -18.62 -15.31 19.28
C GLY A 4 -17.24 -15.93 19.36
N LEU A 5 -16.39 -15.22 20.09
CA LEU A 5 -14.99 -15.54 20.26
C LEU A 5 -14.75 -16.15 21.64
N PRO A 6 -14.00 -17.27 21.75
CA PRO A 6 -13.57 -17.77 23.06
C PRO A 6 -12.81 -16.72 23.85
N SER A 7 -12.94 -16.74 25.18
CA SER A 7 -12.41 -15.71 26.09
C SER A 7 -10.97 -15.24 25.81
N LYS A 8 -10.08 -16.15 25.39
CA LYS A 8 -8.64 -15.88 25.16
C LYS A 8 -8.31 -15.54 23.71
N GLN A 9 -9.27 -15.62 22.79
CA GLN A 9 -9.05 -15.26 21.39
C GLN A 9 -8.71 -13.77 21.31
N THR A 10 -7.65 -13.45 20.56
CA THR A 10 -7.17 -12.08 20.41
C THR A 10 -7.86 -11.37 19.27
N VAL A 11 -8.23 -10.12 19.51
CA VAL A 11 -8.90 -9.21 18.58
C VAL A 11 -8.00 -8.01 18.32
N ASN A 12 -8.04 -7.47 17.10
CA ASN A 12 -7.29 -6.29 16.73
C ASN A 12 -8.00 -5.01 17.20
N ALA A 13 -7.73 -4.57 18.42
CA ALA A 13 -8.22 -3.30 18.94
C ALA A 13 -7.37 -2.11 18.44
N VAL A 14 -7.94 -0.91 18.45
CA VAL A 14 -7.20 0.33 18.23
C VAL A 14 -6.34 0.57 19.47
N GLY A 15 -5.01 0.56 19.30
CA GLY A 15 -4.04 0.67 20.41
C GLY A 15 -3.37 -0.65 20.79
N GLY A 16 -3.77 -1.79 20.23
CA GLY A 16 -3.11 -3.07 20.48
C GLY A 16 -4.02 -4.28 20.32
N ARG A 17 -3.50 -5.45 20.66
CA ARG A 17 -4.31 -6.68 20.71
C ARG A 17 -4.96 -6.79 22.09
N LEU A 18 -6.25 -7.10 22.12
CA LEU A 18 -6.99 -7.40 23.36
C LEU A 18 -7.56 -8.82 23.30
N GLN A 19 -7.76 -9.45 24.45
CA GLN A 19 -8.51 -10.71 24.52
C GLN A 19 -10.00 -10.43 24.34
N ALA A 20 -10.75 -11.39 23.81
CA ALA A 20 -12.18 -11.27 23.61
C ALA A 20 -12.94 -10.86 24.88
N ARG A 21 -12.57 -11.45 26.03
CA ARG A 21 -13.18 -11.12 27.34
C ARG A 21 -12.86 -9.72 27.87
N GLU A 22 -11.85 -9.06 27.32
CA GLU A 22 -11.40 -7.73 27.76
C GLU A 22 -12.06 -6.61 26.94
N ILE A 23 -12.80 -6.96 25.89
CA ILE A 23 -13.53 -6.00 25.07
C ILE A 23 -14.77 -5.54 25.83
N ALA A 24 -14.89 -4.22 25.99
CA ALA A 24 -16.02 -3.56 26.62
C ALA A 24 -16.70 -2.57 25.66
N VAL A 25 -17.91 -2.13 26.00
CA VAL A 25 -18.59 -1.03 25.31
C VAL A 25 -17.67 0.20 25.27
N GLY A 26 -17.62 0.88 24.12
CA GLY A 26 -16.69 1.99 23.84
C GLY A 26 -15.31 1.56 23.32
N THR A 27 -14.97 0.27 23.37
CA THR A 27 -13.72 -0.23 22.78
C THR A 27 -13.76 -0.04 21.27
N ARG A 28 -12.69 0.56 20.72
CA ARG A 28 -12.51 0.70 19.27
C ARG A 28 -11.76 -0.50 18.71
N LEU A 29 -12.28 -1.09 17.64
CA LEU A 29 -11.70 -2.22 16.93
C LEU A 29 -11.33 -1.83 15.50
N TRP A 30 -10.30 -2.46 14.96
CA TRP A 30 -10.01 -2.36 13.53
C TRP A 30 -10.97 -3.22 12.73
N THR A 31 -11.34 -2.72 11.56
CA THR A 31 -12.11 -3.43 10.53
C THR A 31 -11.55 -3.12 9.13
N LEU A 32 -12.14 -3.72 8.11
CA LEU A 32 -11.92 -3.34 6.71
C LEU A 32 -13.22 -2.74 6.15
N ASP A 33 -13.09 -1.62 5.45
CA ASP A 33 -14.12 -1.00 4.63
C ASP A 33 -13.61 -0.92 3.18
N GLY A 34 -14.17 -1.76 2.31
CA GLY A 34 -13.62 -2.02 0.98
C GLY A 34 -12.15 -2.47 1.06
N SER A 35 -11.27 -1.72 0.40
CA SER A 35 -9.83 -1.99 0.33
C SER A 35 -9.03 -1.45 1.53
N ARG A 36 -9.67 -0.72 2.46
CA ARG A 36 -8.99 0.10 3.47
C ARG A 36 -9.26 -0.38 4.88
N ALA A 37 -8.30 -0.12 5.78
CA ALA A 37 -8.54 -0.33 7.19
C ALA A 37 -9.34 0.84 7.78
N ALA A 38 -10.39 0.51 8.52
CA ALA A 38 -11.28 1.46 9.18
C ALA A 38 -11.42 1.10 10.66
N GLN A 39 -12.08 1.97 11.42
CA GLN A 39 -12.35 1.77 12.84
C GLN A 39 -13.85 1.61 13.08
N THR A 40 -14.20 0.71 14.01
CA THR A 40 -15.56 0.55 14.51
C THR A 40 -15.54 0.54 16.04
N THR A 41 -16.67 0.82 16.66
CA THR A 41 -16.81 0.92 18.12
C THR A 41 -17.80 -0.10 18.63
N VAL A 42 -17.44 -0.76 19.72
CA VAL A 42 -18.30 -1.70 20.43
C VAL A 42 -19.40 -0.93 21.16
N THR A 43 -20.64 -1.30 20.89
CA THR A 43 -21.85 -0.68 21.44
C THR A 43 -22.58 -1.60 22.40
N ASP A 44 -22.39 -2.91 22.28
CA ASP A 44 -22.94 -3.93 23.18
C ASP A 44 -22.03 -5.16 23.22
N VAL A 45 -22.05 -5.90 24.32
CA VAL A 45 -21.26 -7.11 24.52
C VAL A 45 -22.15 -8.21 25.08
N THR A 46 -22.17 -9.36 24.42
CA THR A 46 -22.90 -10.55 24.85
C THR A 46 -21.93 -11.67 25.16
N ALA A 47 -22.30 -12.56 26.10
CA ALA A 47 -21.50 -13.72 26.46
C ALA A 47 -22.39 -14.95 26.61
N VAL A 48 -22.04 -16.03 25.91
CA VAL A 48 -22.81 -17.27 25.87
C VAL A 48 -21.90 -18.48 26.09
N LYS A 49 -22.45 -19.56 26.67
CA LYS A 49 -21.70 -20.80 26.88
C LYS A 49 -21.85 -21.73 25.69
N ALA A 50 -20.74 -22.32 25.23
CA ALA A 50 -20.74 -23.29 24.13
C ALA A 50 -19.80 -24.45 24.43
N ARG A 51 -20.15 -25.65 23.97
CA ARG A 51 -19.30 -26.85 24.11
C ARG A 51 -18.42 -27.14 22.90
N ALA A 52 -18.63 -26.43 21.80
CA ALA A 52 -17.88 -26.56 20.57
C ALA A 52 -17.44 -25.19 20.06
N ALA A 53 -16.27 -25.18 19.44
CA ALA A 53 -15.71 -24.10 18.65
C ALA A 53 -14.98 -24.73 17.46
N VAL A 54 -14.50 -23.91 16.54
CA VAL A 54 -13.63 -24.33 15.44
C VAL A 54 -12.35 -23.52 15.47
N GLU A 55 -11.23 -24.17 15.16
CA GLU A 55 -9.96 -23.50 14.85
C GLU A 55 -9.85 -23.38 13.34
N VAL A 56 -9.83 -22.14 12.85
CA VAL A 56 -9.62 -21.80 11.45
C VAL A 56 -8.13 -21.59 11.26
N VAL A 57 -7.53 -22.33 10.34
CA VAL A 57 -6.10 -22.24 9.99
C VAL A 57 -5.98 -21.68 8.58
N THR A 58 -5.28 -20.55 8.47
CA THR A 58 -4.90 -19.95 7.19
C THR A 58 -3.38 -19.99 7.04
N SER A 59 -2.87 -19.71 5.84
CA SER A 59 -1.42 -19.63 5.58
C SER A 59 -0.69 -18.55 6.40
N HIS A 60 -1.43 -17.66 7.09
CA HIS A 60 -0.88 -16.54 7.83
C HIS A 60 -1.09 -16.65 9.35
N ALA A 61 -2.20 -17.22 9.81
CA ALA A 61 -2.45 -17.43 11.24
C ALA A 61 -3.54 -18.48 11.48
N ALA A 62 -3.60 -18.96 12.72
CA ALA A 62 -4.75 -19.70 13.24
C ALA A 62 -5.54 -18.84 14.24
N PHE A 63 -6.85 -19.05 14.29
CA PHE A 63 -7.72 -18.40 15.28
C PHE A 63 -8.93 -19.29 15.60
N THR A 64 -9.45 -19.19 16.83
CA THR A 64 -10.59 -20.00 17.30
C THR A 64 -11.85 -19.13 17.41
N VAL A 65 -12.96 -19.64 16.88
CA VAL A 65 -14.26 -18.97 16.81
C VAL A 65 -15.39 -19.98 16.98
N SER A 66 -16.64 -19.55 17.13
CA SER A 66 -17.79 -20.46 16.96
C SER A 66 -17.92 -20.96 15.52
N GLY A 67 -18.57 -22.11 15.31
CA GLY A 67 -18.78 -22.65 13.95
C GLY A 67 -19.59 -21.70 13.05
N ASP A 68 -20.62 -21.07 13.60
CA ASP A 68 -21.49 -20.11 12.89
C ASP A 68 -20.83 -18.74 12.62
N PHE A 69 -19.62 -18.50 13.10
CA PHE A 69 -18.97 -17.20 12.97
C PHE A 69 -18.68 -16.87 11.51
N LEU A 70 -19.06 -15.69 11.05
CA LEU A 70 -19.01 -15.35 9.63
C LEU A 70 -17.67 -14.73 9.23
N LEU A 71 -17.02 -15.36 8.25
CA LEU A 71 -15.80 -14.89 7.60
C LEU A 71 -16.14 -14.25 6.25
N ALA A 72 -15.54 -13.10 5.95
CA ALA A 72 -15.75 -12.44 4.66
C ALA A 72 -15.02 -13.17 3.55
N THR A 73 -15.73 -13.54 2.48
CA THR A 73 -15.18 -14.14 1.25
C THR A 73 -15.49 -13.25 0.05
N PRO A 74 -14.87 -13.45 -1.13
CA PRO A 74 -15.22 -12.66 -2.32
C PRO A 74 -16.69 -12.73 -2.71
N GLY A 75 -17.37 -13.85 -2.40
CA GLY A 75 -18.79 -14.07 -2.69
C GLY A 75 -19.75 -13.65 -1.57
N GLY A 76 -19.26 -13.10 -0.46
CA GLY A 76 -20.10 -12.68 0.68
C GLY A 76 -19.58 -13.18 2.02
N TRP A 77 -20.41 -13.90 2.76
CA TRP A 77 -20.11 -14.38 4.11
C TRP A 77 -20.21 -15.90 4.16
N THR A 78 -19.18 -16.55 4.71
CA THR A 78 -19.15 -18.00 4.90
C THR A 78 -18.97 -18.31 6.38
N ARG A 79 -19.67 -19.34 6.89
CA ARG A 79 -19.51 -19.80 8.27
C ARG A 79 -18.11 -20.38 8.46
N ALA A 80 -17.52 -20.15 9.63
CA ALA A 80 -16.18 -20.61 9.93
C ALA A 80 -16.03 -22.13 9.82
N GLU A 81 -17.06 -22.90 10.16
CA GLU A 81 -17.06 -24.37 10.02
C GLU A 81 -16.99 -24.86 8.56
N ASP A 82 -17.54 -24.08 7.62
CA ASP A 82 -17.60 -24.41 6.19
C ASP A 82 -16.48 -23.78 5.38
N ALA A 83 -15.57 -23.03 6.01
CA ALA A 83 -14.64 -22.15 5.31
C ALA A 83 -13.45 -22.86 4.67
N THR A 84 -13.27 -24.17 4.85
CA THR A 84 -12.11 -24.90 4.30
C THR A 84 -12.00 -24.73 2.78
N GLY A 85 -10.81 -24.38 2.28
CA GLY A 85 -10.57 -24.11 0.86
C GLY A 85 -11.09 -22.75 0.36
N SER A 86 -11.87 -22.03 1.18
CA SER A 86 -12.33 -20.69 0.84
C SER A 86 -11.20 -19.67 0.99
N THR A 87 -11.31 -18.58 0.24
CA THR A 87 -10.46 -17.41 0.40
C THR A 87 -11.20 -16.38 1.26
N VAL A 88 -10.54 -15.87 2.31
CA VAL A 88 -11.12 -14.95 3.27
C VAL A 88 -10.38 -13.61 3.32
N ALA A 89 -11.10 -12.53 3.58
CA ALA A 89 -10.53 -11.19 3.62
C ALA A 89 -9.61 -11.03 4.82
N TRP A 90 -8.45 -10.42 4.58
CA TRP A 90 -7.38 -10.35 5.55
C TRP A 90 -6.54 -9.09 5.38
N THR A 91 -5.89 -8.64 6.45
CA THR A 91 -4.87 -7.60 6.41
C THR A 91 -3.72 -7.93 7.36
N HIS A 92 -2.52 -7.44 7.04
CA HIS A 92 -1.36 -7.57 7.91
C HIS A 92 -1.59 -6.81 9.22
N ALA A 93 -1.91 -7.54 10.29
CA ALA A 93 -2.19 -6.96 11.62
C ALA A 93 -1.11 -5.98 12.13
N ARG A 94 0.17 -6.19 11.77
CA ARG A 94 1.28 -5.30 12.16
C ARG A 94 1.24 -3.93 11.47
N LYS A 95 0.54 -3.83 10.33
CA LYS A 95 0.39 -2.58 9.57
C LYS A 95 -0.80 -1.74 10.05
N LEU A 96 -1.67 -2.26 10.93
CA LEU A 96 -2.86 -1.52 11.38
C LEU A 96 -2.51 -0.25 12.16
N CYS A 97 -1.47 -0.32 12.99
CA CYS A 97 -1.03 0.78 13.86
C CYS A 97 -0.09 1.78 13.17
N ARG A 98 0.13 1.68 11.86
CA ARG A 98 0.95 2.65 11.14
C ARG A 98 0.20 3.96 10.96
N GLU A 99 0.94 5.05 10.90
CA GLU A 99 0.42 6.33 10.45
C GLU A 99 -0.06 6.22 8.99
N ARG A 100 -1.30 6.64 8.75
CA ARG A 100 -1.88 6.74 7.42
C ARG A 100 -1.71 8.17 6.96
N LEU A 101 -1.14 8.34 5.78
CA LEU A 101 -0.87 9.65 5.21
C LEU A 101 -2.13 10.18 4.53
N THR A 102 -2.21 11.51 4.40
CA THR A 102 -3.15 12.14 3.48
C THR A 102 -2.35 12.72 2.34
N PHE A 103 -2.45 12.11 1.16
CA PHE A 103 -1.75 12.57 -0.01
C PHE A 103 -2.38 13.84 -0.58
N ARG A 104 -1.56 14.87 -0.80
CA ARG A 104 -1.97 16.08 -1.53
C ARG A 104 -1.64 15.89 -3.00
N MET A 105 -2.68 15.67 -3.81
CA MET A 105 -2.55 15.47 -5.24
C MET A 105 -2.34 16.80 -5.95
N GLY A 106 -1.16 16.99 -6.55
CA GLY A 106 -0.79 18.16 -7.32
C GLY A 106 0.60 17.98 -7.92
N TYR A 107 1.20 19.07 -8.40
CA TYR A 107 2.52 19.02 -9.03
C TYR A 107 3.59 18.31 -8.16
N ALA A 108 3.64 18.64 -6.86
CA ALA A 108 4.60 18.06 -5.93
C ALA A 108 4.46 16.53 -5.80
N PHE A 109 3.23 16.02 -5.83
CA PHE A 109 2.97 14.58 -5.82
C PHE A 109 3.56 13.91 -7.05
N GLY A 110 3.23 14.43 -8.24
CA GLY A 110 3.79 13.95 -9.49
C GLY A 110 5.30 13.96 -9.48
N TYR A 111 5.90 15.07 -9.08
CA TYR A 111 7.34 15.25 -9.05
C TYR A 111 8.06 14.22 -8.19
N PHE A 112 7.63 14.00 -6.94
CA PHE A 112 8.32 13.02 -6.10
C PHE A 112 8.13 11.59 -6.62
N VAL A 113 6.98 11.26 -7.20
CA VAL A 113 6.74 9.93 -7.80
C VAL A 113 7.66 9.74 -9.00
N GLY A 114 7.74 10.71 -9.92
CA GLY A 114 8.61 10.66 -11.09
C GLY A 114 10.09 10.53 -10.71
N ALA A 115 10.54 11.35 -9.76
CA ALA A 115 11.91 11.28 -9.25
C ALA A 115 12.20 9.94 -8.54
N THR A 116 11.22 9.37 -7.84
CA THR A 116 11.36 8.04 -7.21
C THR A 116 11.44 6.94 -8.27
N CYS A 117 10.67 7.03 -9.35
CA CYS A 117 10.71 6.07 -10.45
C CYS A 117 12.00 6.13 -11.27
N ALA A 118 12.67 7.29 -11.33
CA ALA A 118 13.97 7.45 -11.96
C ALA A 118 15.11 6.93 -11.06
N ASP A 119 15.40 7.64 -9.98
CA ASP A 119 16.60 7.41 -9.14
C ASP A 119 16.28 6.92 -7.71
N GLY A 120 15.01 6.72 -7.40
CA GLY A 120 14.56 6.34 -6.07
C GLY A 120 14.77 4.87 -5.74
N THR A 121 14.77 4.60 -4.43
CA THR A 121 14.71 3.25 -3.87
C THR A 121 13.52 3.15 -2.93
N VAL A 122 12.61 2.22 -3.22
CA VAL A 122 11.51 1.87 -2.33
C VAL A 122 11.89 0.60 -1.57
N GLY A 123 12.28 0.77 -0.31
CA GLY A 123 12.60 -0.32 0.59
C GLY A 123 11.37 -0.95 1.24
N ARG A 124 11.59 -1.86 2.19
CA ARG A 124 10.48 -2.53 2.91
C ARG A 124 9.54 -1.55 3.63
N ASN A 125 10.12 -0.54 4.27
CA ASN A 125 9.45 0.42 5.16
C ASN A 125 9.96 1.86 4.98
N TYR A 126 10.64 2.15 3.88
CA TYR A 126 11.23 3.46 3.63
C TYR A 126 11.27 3.77 2.15
N VAL A 127 11.38 5.06 1.84
CA VAL A 127 11.69 5.58 0.51
C VAL A 127 12.97 6.38 0.63
N SER A 128 13.87 6.24 -0.33
CA SER A 128 15.15 6.94 -0.34
C SER A 128 15.49 7.41 -1.74
N LEU A 129 16.05 8.60 -1.85
CA LEU A 129 16.75 9.11 -3.03
C LEU A 129 18.21 9.37 -2.63
N VAL A 130 19.17 8.94 -3.43
CA VAL A 130 20.60 9.23 -3.23
C VAL A 130 21.21 9.69 -4.55
N VAL A 131 21.53 10.97 -4.65
CA VAL A 131 21.99 11.62 -5.89
C VAL A 131 23.16 12.56 -5.62
N ASN A 132 23.90 12.94 -6.65
CA ASN A 132 25.04 13.86 -6.50
C ASN A 132 24.61 15.34 -6.58
N ASP A 133 23.45 15.61 -7.18
CA ASP A 133 22.91 16.95 -7.37
C ASP A 133 22.10 17.40 -6.13
N GLU A 134 22.58 18.46 -5.48
CA GLU A 134 21.94 19.05 -4.30
C GLU A 134 20.57 19.68 -4.60
N ALA A 135 20.44 20.35 -5.75
CA ALA A 135 19.21 21.00 -6.14
C ALA A 135 18.12 19.97 -6.43
N PHE A 136 18.47 18.87 -7.10
CA PHE A 136 17.55 17.75 -7.32
C PHE A 136 17.11 17.13 -5.99
N ALA A 137 18.05 16.80 -5.11
CA ALA A 137 17.73 16.22 -3.81
C ALA A 137 16.88 17.16 -2.93
N THR A 138 17.17 18.47 -2.95
CA THR A 138 16.39 19.49 -2.24
C THR A 138 14.96 19.58 -2.78
N ARG A 139 14.80 19.61 -4.11
CA ARG A 139 13.49 19.67 -4.76
C ARG A 139 12.69 18.40 -4.48
N TYR A 140 13.32 17.23 -4.51
CA TYR A 140 12.70 15.97 -4.11
C TYR A 140 12.20 16.01 -2.66
N ALA A 141 13.04 16.42 -1.71
CA ALA A 141 12.67 16.52 -0.30
C ALA A 141 11.45 17.44 -0.11
N ARG A 142 11.47 18.64 -0.71
CA ARG A 142 10.36 19.59 -0.64
C ARG A 142 9.07 18.99 -1.21
N SER A 143 9.12 18.42 -2.40
CA SER A 143 7.95 17.84 -3.07
C SER A 143 7.38 16.65 -2.29
N LEU A 144 8.24 15.79 -1.71
CA LEU A 144 7.80 14.68 -0.87
C LEU A 144 7.09 15.19 0.39
N THR A 145 7.69 16.17 1.08
CA THR A 145 7.08 16.76 2.28
C THR A 145 5.76 17.45 1.97
N GLU A 146 5.69 18.21 0.89
CA GLU A 146 4.46 18.88 0.48
C GLU A 146 3.34 17.88 0.15
N ALA A 147 3.66 16.81 -0.58
CA ALA A 147 2.68 15.83 -1.03
C ALA A 147 2.22 14.87 0.07
N THR A 148 3.04 14.61 1.08
CA THR A 148 2.78 13.56 2.10
C THR A 148 2.64 14.07 3.52
N GLY A 149 3.09 15.29 3.80
CA GLY A 149 3.25 15.84 5.16
C GLY A 149 4.45 15.27 5.93
N LEU A 150 5.17 14.28 5.39
CA LEU A 150 6.31 13.68 6.07
C LEU A 150 7.54 14.58 5.97
N GLU A 151 8.25 14.73 7.07
CA GLU A 151 9.48 15.53 7.09
C GLU A 151 10.61 14.81 6.32
N ALA A 152 10.96 15.33 5.16
CA ALA A 152 12.05 14.83 4.33
C ALA A 152 13.26 15.74 4.51
N ARG A 153 14.34 15.18 5.08
CA ARG A 153 15.58 15.93 5.31
C ARG A 153 16.66 15.51 4.33
N LEU A 154 17.36 16.52 3.80
CA LEU A 154 18.59 16.34 3.05
C LEU A 154 19.72 15.95 4.00
N GLN A 155 20.51 14.95 3.61
CA GLN A 155 21.65 14.47 4.39
C GLN A 155 22.86 14.32 3.46
N PRO A 156 23.97 15.01 3.71
CA PRO A 156 25.23 14.73 3.02
C PRO A 156 25.66 13.29 3.29
N VAL A 157 26.07 12.59 2.25
CA VAL A 157 26.55 11.21 2.32
C VAL A 157 27.75 11.01 1.41
N VAL A 158 28.49 9.95 1.66
CA VAL A 158 29.56 9.47 0.79
C VAL A 158 29.15 8.09 0.27
N ARG A 159 29.31 7.86 -1.03
CA ARG A 159 28.98 6.58 -1.68
C ARG A 159 30.10 6.12 -2.60
N PRO A 160 30.36 4.81 -2.70
CA PRO A 160 31.26 4.29 -3.71
C PRO A 160 30.66 4.49 -5.10
N SER A 161 31.44 5.01 -6.04
CA SER A 161 31.07 5.10 -7.45
C SER A 161 31.73 3.96 -8.22
N GLY A 162 30.92 3.05 -8.77
CA GLY A 162 31.43 1.99 -9.64
C GLY A 162 32.03 2.52 -10.95
N TYR A 163 31.57 3.70 -11.42
CA TYR A 163 32.12 4.34 -12.62
C TYR A 163 33.46 5.02 -12.35
N LEU A 164 33.61 5.70 -11.21
CA LEU A 164 34.83 6.43 -10.87
C LEU A 164 35.83 5.62 -10.04
N GLY A 165 35.45 4.44 -9.55
CA GLY A 165 36.29 3.58 -8.70
C GLY A 165 36.68 4.20 -7.36
N ARG A 166 35.96 5.23 -6.90
CA ARG A 166 36.24 5.96 -5.66
C ARG A 166 34.96 6.43 -4.98
N ASP A 167 35.10 6.82 -3.73
CA ASP A 167 34.04 7.47 -2.98
C ASP A 167 33.74 8.88 -3.51
N VAL A 168 32.46 9.20 -3.62
CA VAL A 168 31.97 10.47 -4.16
C VAL A 168 30.98 11.06 -3.16
N PRO A 169 31.06 12.38 -2.89
CA PRO A 169 30.03 13.06 -2.12
C PRO A 169 28.70 13.04 -2.86
N GLY A 170 27.62 12.98 -2.09
CA GLY A 170 26.26 13.12 -2.60
C GLY A 170 25.29 13.46 -1.48
N PHE A 171 24.01 13.43 -1.82
CA PHE A 171 22.93 13.83 -0.96
C PHE A 171 21.89 12.72 -0.90
N ARG A 172 21.50 12.37 0.33
CA ARG A 172 20.43 11.41 0.62
C ARG A 172 19.22 12.14 1.16
N VAL A 173 18.07 11.78 0.64
CA VAL A 173 16.77 12.06 1.27
C VAL A 173 16.13 10.73 1.59
N ARG A 174 15.80 10.48 2.85
CA ARG A 174 15.18 9.21 3.27
C ARG A 174 14.06 9.46 4.26
N VAL A 175 12.92 8.85 4.00
CA VAL A 175 11.74 8.87 4.87
C VAL A 175 11.34 7.45 5.22
N VAL A 176 11.13 7.19 6.50
CA VAL A 176 10.72 5.87 7.02
C VAL A 176 9.20 5.86 7.18
N SER A 177 8.51 5.33 6.18
CA SER A 177 7.08 5.09 6.25
C SER A 177 6.73 3.81 5.49
N SER A 178 6.21 2.82 6.22
CA SER A 178 5.69 1.59 5.58
C SER A 178 4.41 1.84 4.80
N TYR A 179 3.67 2.92 5.10
CA TYR A 179 2.49 3.33 4.34
C TYR A 179 2.88 3.84 2.96
N LEU A 180 3.82 4.80 2.91
CA LEU A 180 4.33 5.35 1.66
C LEU A 180 5.03 4.28 0.80
N ALA A 181 5.85 3.42 1.42
CA ALA A 181 6.54 2.36 0.71
C ALA A 181 5.58 1.31 0.11
N ASP A 182 4.46 1.00 0.78
CA ASP A 182 3.42 0.16 0.19
C ASP A 182 2.70 0.88 -0.96
N ALA A 183 2.37 2.16 -0.80
CA ALA A 183 1.72 2.98 -1.82
C ALA A 183 2.53 3.00 -3.11
N LEU A 184 3.81 3.37 -3.04
CA LEU A 184 4.70 3.45 -4.20
C LEU A 184 4.90 2.09 -4.88
N ARG A 185 4.99 0.99 -4.11
CA ARG A 185 5.02 -0.35 -4.70
C ARG A 185 3.75 -0.65 -5.46
N GLN A 186 2.58 -0.32 -4.91
CA GLN A 186 1.31 -0.55 -5.59
C GLN A 186 1.15 0.33 -6.83
N TYR A 187 1.65 1.57 -6.81
CA TYR A 187 1.68 2.40 -8.03
C TYR A 187 2.52 1.75 -9.14
N ALA A 188 3.58 1.03 -8.76
CA ALA A 188 4.48 0.31 -9.65
C ALA A 188 4.04 -1.16 -9.94
N ASP A 189 2.80 -1.53 -9.61
CA ASP A 189 2.25 -2.90 -9.75
C ASP A 189 3.02 -3.98 -8.96
N GLY A 190 3.50 -3.61 -7.76
CA GLY A 190 4.10 -4.49 -6.77
C GLY A 190 5.64 -4.47 -6.72
N ASP A 191 6.31 -4.10 -7.81
CA ASP A 191 7.77 -4.03 -7.90
C ASP A 191 8.26 -2.64 -8.34
N ALA A 192 8.68 -1.82 -7.37
CA ALA A 192 9.20 -0.48 -7.61
C ALA A 192 10.67 -0.45 -8.07
N HIS A 193 11.23 -1.58 -8.53
CA HIS A 193 12.57 -1.60 -9.11
C HIS A 193 12.55 -0.92 -10.50
N HIS A 194 13.44 0.06 -10.72
CA HIS A 194 13.46 0.88 -11.96
C HIS A 194 13.39 0.06 -13.26
N MET A 195 14.04 -1.11 -13.33
CA MET A 195 14.00 -2.02 -14.50
C MET A 195 12.69 -2.80 -14.72
N ARG A 196 11.80 -2.89 -13.72
CA ARG A 196 10.64 -3.80 -13.73
C ARG A 196 9.33 -3.13 -13.34
N GLN A 197 9.38 -1.92 -12.79
CA GLN A 197 8.18 -1.17 -12.41
C GLN A 197 7.25 -0.95 -13.60
N ALA A 198 5.95 -1.09 -13.36
CA ALA A 198 4.92 -0.63 -14.27
C ALA A 198 4.85 0.91 -14.25
N PHE A 199 4.20 1.48 -15.27
CA PHE A 199 3.93 2.92 -15.30
C PHE A 199 2.97 3.31 -14.16
N PRO A 200 3.32 4.30 -13.30
CA PRO A 200 2.50 4.65 -12.14
C PRO A 200 1.26 5.46 -12.54
N ARG A 201 0.17 4.76 -12.91
CA ARG A 201 -1.06 5.40 -13.42
C ARG A 201 -1.71 6.40 -12.46
N VAL A 202 -1.39 6.34 -11.16
CA VAL A 202 -1.79 7.35 -10.18
C VAL A 202 -1.40 8.78 -10.56
N VAL A 203 -0.35 8.96 -11.36
CA VAL A 203 0.08 10.29 -11.82
C VAL A 203 -0.76 10.83 -12.98
N LEU A 204 -1.64 10.01 -13.57
CA LEU A 204 -2.53 10.38 -14.68
C LEU A 204 -3.80 11.11 -14.20
N ARG A 205 -3.89 11.43 -12.91
CA ARG A 205 -5.05 12.12 -12.31
C ARG A 205 -5.47 13.35 -13.08
N ASP A 206 -4.51 14.22 -13.37
CA ASP A 206 -4.71 15.46 -14.08
C ASP A 206 -3.38 15.92 -14.69
N ARG A 207 -3.47 17.02 -15.43
CA ARG A 207 -2.35 17.63 -16.14
C ARG A 207 -1.23 18.05 -15.20
N GLU A 208 -1.57 18.65 -14.06
CA GLU A 208 -0.62 19.24 -13.13
C GLU A 208 0.23 18.15 -12.47
N VAL A 209 -0.41 17.08 -11.99
CA VAL A 209 0.27 15.91 -11.44
C VAL A 209 1.19 15.28 -12.48
N PHE A 210 0.70 15.09 -13.70
CA PHE A 210 1.49 14.43 -14.72
C PHE A 210 2.67 15.28 -15.22
N ASP A 211 2.52 16.60 -15.36
CA ASP A 211 3.64 17.50 -15.67
C ASP A 211 4.70 17.48 -14.55
N GLY A 212 4.26 17.40 -13.29
CA GLY A 212 5.15 17.15 -12.15
C GLY A 212 5.94 15.86 -12.29
N PHE A 213 5.27 14.76 -12.64
CA PHE A 213 5.91 13.47 -12.88
C PHE A 213 6.96 13.52 -13.99
N LEU A 214 6.65 14.17 -15.12
CA LEU A 214 7.60 14.32 -16.22
C LEU A 214 8.83 15.14 -15.83
N ASP A 215 8.68 16.18 -15.00
CA ASP A 215 9.81 16.96 -14.50
C ASP A 215 10.64 16.15 -13.49
N GLY A 216 9.98 15.44 -12.57
CA GLY A 216 10.66 14.62 -11.56
C GLY A 216 11.47 13.48 -12.18
N TYR A 217 10.92 12.80 -13.20
CA TYR A 217 11.65 11.76 -13.91
C TYR A 217 12.82 12.34 -14.71
N ALA A 218 12.61 13.48 -15.39
CA ALA A 218 13.64 14.12 -16.19
C ALA A 218 14.83 14.64 -15.36
N ASP A 219 14.60 15.07 -14.12
CA ASP A 219 15.66 15.53 -13.22
C ASP A 219 16.55 14.37 -12.71
N GLY A 220 16.04 13.13 -12.69
CA GLY A 220 16.82 11.94 -12.35
C GLY A 220 17.43 11.27 -13.58
N ASP A 221 16.59 10.58 -14.35
CA ASP A 221 16.99 9.79 -15.52
C ASP A 221 16.59 10.50 -16.82
N GLY A 222 17.10 11.72 -17.01
CA GLY A 222 16.81 12.50 -18.19
C GLY A 222 17.58 13.80 -18.28
N CYS A 223 17.14 14.66 -19.18
CA CYS A 223 17.59 16.04 -19.23
C CYS A 223 16.58 16.92 -19.96
N ARG A 224 16.51 18.20 -19.57
CA ARG A 224 15.86 19.21 -20.40
C ARG A 224 16.74 19.58 -21.58
N ALA A 225 16.11 19.80 -22.73
CA ALA A 225 16.80 20.24 -23.93
C ALA A 225 17.26 21.70 -23.80
N LYS A 226 18.49 21.99 -24.25
CA LYS A 226 19.06 23.35 -24.22
C LYS A 226 18.53 24.27 -25.30
N HIS A 227 18.07 23.72 -26.43
CA HIS A 227 17.79 24.47 -27.66
C HIS A 227 16.33 24.41 -28.12
N TRP A 228 15.47 23.68 -27.41
CA TRP A 228 14.05 23.57 -27.73
C TRP A 228 13.22 23.25 -26.49
N ALA A 229 11.93 23.54 -26.54
CA ALA A 229 11.00 23.36 -25.42
C ALA A 229 10.62 21.88 -25.23
N GLY A 230 11.39 21.19 -24.40
CA GLY A 230 11.05 19.88 -23.87
C GLY A 230 12.22 19.16 -23.22
N ARG A 231 12.09 17.84 -23.15
CA ARG A 231 12.96 16.97 -22.35
C ARG A 231 13.17 15.61 -23.02
N THR A 232 14.26 14.97 -22.66
CA THR A 232 14.55 13.58 -23.00
C THR A 232 14.52 12.77 -21.72
N LEU A 233 13.73 11.70 -21.70
CA LEU A 233 13.72 10.72 -20.63
C LEU A 233 14.54 9.51 -21.08
N VAL A 234 15.31 8.93 -20.18
CA VAL A 234 16.20 7.80 -20.43
C VAL A 234 15.77 6.65 -19.54
N SER A 235 15.60 5.45 -20.08
CA SER A 235 15.32 4.29 -19.27
C SER A 235 15.70 3.01 -19.98
N ALA A 236 16.20 2.03 -19.23
CA ALA A 236 16.36 0.67 -19.72
C ALA A 236 15.07 -0.18 -19.53
N ASN A 237 14.04 0.36 -18.87
CA ASN A 237 12.71 -0.23 -18.80
C ASN A 237 11.90 0.17 -20.04
N VAL A 238 11.99 -0.64 -21.10
CA VAL A 238 11.32 -0.38 -22.37
C VAL A 238 9.78 -0.36 -22.24
N PRO A 239 9.12 -1.31 -21.55
CA PRO A 239 7.66 -1.26 -21.35
C PRO A 239 7.19 0.07 -20.74
N PHE A 240 7.88 0.58 -19.73
CA PHE A 240 7.56 1.86 -19.10
C PHE A 240 7.59 3.03 -20.11
N LEU A 241 8.60 3.07 -21.00
CA LEU A 241 8.69 4.11 -22.03
C LEU A 241 7.67 3.93 -23.15
N VAL A 242 7.24 2.70 -23.46
CA VAL A 242 6.15 2.42 -24.40
C VAL A 242 4.85 3.01 -23.87
N ASP A 243 4.49 2.68 -22.62
CA ASP A 243 3.27 3.21 -21.97
C ASP A 243 3.29 4.74 -21.94
N LEU A 244 4.41 5.32 -21.51
CA LEU A 244 4.56 6.77 -21.45
C LEU A 244 4.44 7.42 -22.84
N ALA A 245 5.04 6.82 -23.88
CA ALA A 245 4.94 7.33 -25.24
C ALA A 245 3.49 7.32 -25.76
N GLU A 246 2.71 6.29 -25.45
CA GLU A 246 1.29 6.21 -25.79
C GLU A 246 0.50 7.35 -25.11
N ILE A 247 0.69 7.54 -23.79
CA ILE A 247 0.02 8.58 -23.01
C ILE A 247 0.25 9.98 -23.60
N ILE A 248 1.49 10.30 -23.95
CA ILE A 248 1.86 11.63 -24.50
C ILE A 248 1.73 11.72 -26.03
N GLY A 249 1.29 10.64 -26.70
CA GLY A 249 1.19 10.57 -28.15
C GLY A 249 2.53 10.77 -28.88
N ALA A 250 3.63 10.32 -28.27
CA ALA A 250 4.97 10.39 -28.87
C ALA A 250 5.28 9.12 -29.67
N ARG A 251 6.11 9.28 -30.71
CA ARG A 251 6.74 8.14 -31.36
C ARG A 251 7.90 7.66 -30.48
N PHE A 252 7.97 6.37 -30.24
CA PHE A 252 9.05 5.74 -29.50
C PHE A 252 9.62 4.58 -30.28
N THR A 253 10.95 4.46 -30.27
CA THR A 253 11.67 3.34 -30.87
C THR A 253 12.72 2.90 -29.87
N PRO A 254 12.64 1.67 -29.33
CA PRO A 254 13.61 1.18 -28.37
C PRO A 254 15.03 1.17 -28.93
N ALA A 255 16.01 1.43 -28.06
CA ALA A 255 17.42 1.28 -28.42
C ALA A 255 17.77 -0.20 -28.65
N ARG A 256 18.90 -0.43 -29.35
CA ARG A 256 19.43 -1.79 -29.57
C ARG A 256 19.78 -2.46 -28.23
N LYS A 257 19.72 -3.80 -28.22
CA LYS A 257 19.91 -4.65 -27.03
C LYS A 257 21.17 -4.24 -26.24
N GLY A 258 20.99 -3.94 -24.95
CA GLY A 258 22.08 -3.57 -24.03
C GLY A 258 22.26 -2.07 -23.78
N LEU A 259 21.53 -1.20 -24.49
CA LEU A 259 21.55 0.25 -24.28
C LEU A 259 20.24 0.73 -23.63
N ALA A 260 20.31 1.80 -22.84
CA ALA A 260 19.14 2.51 -22.38
C ALA A 260 18.42 3.17 -23.57
N SER A 261 17.08 3.18 -23.54
CA SER A 261 16.25 3.82 -24.56
C SER A 261 15.95 5.26 -24.19
N HIS A 262 15.70 6.10 -25.20
CA HIS A 262 15.42 7.51 -25.02
C HIS A 262 14.02 7.84 -25.54
N LEU A 263 13.24 8.57 -24.76
CA LEU A 263 11.94 9.11 -25.15
C LEU A 263 11.99 10.63 -25.16
N VAL A 264 11.67 11.23 -26.30
CA VAL A 264 11.62 12.69 -26.46
C VAL A 264 10.22 13.19 -26.16
N VAL A 265 10.11 14.09 -25.18
CA VAL A 265 8.85 14.71 -24.75
C VAL A 265 8.91 16.21 -25.04
N VAL A 266 8.13 16.67 -26.01
CA VAL A 266 7.97 18.10 -26.33
C VAL A 266 7.00 18.75 -25.35
N ASP A 267 7.25 19.96 -24.87
CA ASP A 267 6.40 20.58 -23.83
C ASP A 267 4.95 20.77 -24.29
N ARG A 268 4.75 20.98 -25.60
CA ARG A 268 3.42 21.03 -26.23
C ARG A 268 2.74 19.66 -26.42
N TRP A 269 3.23 18.60 -25.78
CA TRP A 269 2.65 17.25 -25.91
C TRP A 269 1.15 17.22 -25.56
N ALA A 270 0.69 18.11 -24.67
CA ALA A 270 -0.72 18.33 -24.34
C ALA A 270 -1.61 18.51 -25.56
N ALA A 271 -1.13 19.32 -26.51
CA ALA A 271 -1.91 19.75 -27.67
C ALA A 271 -2.23 18.59 -28.62
N ARG A 272 -1.62 17.42 -28.42
CA ARG A 272 -1.93 16.19 -29.18
C ARG A 272 -3.25 15.56 -28.77
N GLY A 273 -3.82 15.92 -27.61
CA GLY A 273 -5.12 15.42 -27.15
C GLY A 273 -5.14 13.93 -26.79
N THR A 274 -3.99 13.29 -26.60
CA THR A 274 -3.89 11.86 -26.23
C THR A 274 -4.02 11.61 -24.74
N PHE A 275 -3.70 12.60 -23.91
CA PHE A 275 -3.82 12.50 -22.47
C PHE A 275 -5.29 12.32 -22.06
N ARG A 276 -5.55 11.25 -21.31
CA ARG A 276 -6.85 11.01 -20.69
C ARG A 276 -6.65 10.99 -19.18
N PRO A 277 -7.25 11.92 -18.44
CA PRO A 277 -7.25 11.87 -16.98
C PRO A 277 -7.80 10.53 -16.48
N GLU A 278 -7.15 9.95 -15.48
CA GLU A 278 -7.56 8.70 -14.85
C GLU A 278 -7.66 8.84 -13.34
N HIS A 279 -8.69 8.27 -12.74
CA HIS A 279 -8.83 8.28 -11.29
C HIS A 279 -8.30 6.99 -10.69
N HIS A 280 -7.17 7.09 -9.99
CA HIS A 280 -6.62 6.01 -9.17
C HIS A 280 -6.43 6.52 -7.75
N ASP A 281 -6.74 5.67 -6.77
CA ASP A 281 -6.51 6.00 -5.36
C ASP A 281 -5.01 6.12 -5.08
N ALA A 282 -4.62 7.23 -4.46
CA ALA A 282 -3.25 7.41 -3.97
C ALA A 282 -3.00 6.56 -2.72
N ASP A 283 -4.03 6.23 -1.98
CA ASP A 283 -3.86 5.42 -0.80
C ASP A 283 -3.64 3.94 -1.14
N PRO A 284 -2.70 3.26 -0.47
CA PRO A 284 -2.49 1.84 -0.68
C PRO A 284 -3.71 1.03 -0.25
N VAL A 285 -4.02 0.01 -1.05
CA VAL A 285 -4.88 -1.11 -0.68
C VAL A 285 -4.26 -1.82 0.54
N GLU A 286 -5.04 -1.92 1.62
CA GLU A 286 -4.64 -2.54 2.89
C GLU A 286 -5.31 -3.90 3.10
N ALA A 287 -6.43 -4.14 2.43
CA ALA A 287 -7.12 -5.42 2.39
C ALA A 287 -6.45 -6.37 1.39
N GLY A 288 -6.49 -7.65 1.71
CA GLY A 288 -6.04 -8.74 0.87
C GLY A 288 -6.86 -9.99 1.15
N TRP A 289 -6.38 -11.10 0.61
CA TRP A 289 -7.10 -12.35 0.60
C TRP A 289 -6.16 -13.49 0.99
N VAL A 290 -6.62 -14.38 1.85
CA VAL A 290 -5.85 -15.54 2.31
C VAL A 290 -6.70 -16.80 2.26
N THR A 291 -6.10 -17.91 1.86
CA THR A 291 -6.77 -19.21 1.82
C THR A 291 -6.89 -19.81 3.22
N VAL A 292 -8.07 -20.32 3.54
CA VAL A 292 -8.29 -21.20 4.70
C VAL A 292 -7.84 -22.61 4.33
N GLU A 293 -6.75 -23.05 4.94
CA GLU A 293 -6.11 -24.34 4.67
C GLU A 293 -6.87 -25.49 5.33
N SER A 294 -7.36 -25.27 6.56
CA SER A 294 -8.18 -26.26 7.27
C SER A 294 -9.03 -25.61 8.35
N VAL A 295 -10.13 -26.27 8.67
CA VAL A 295 -10.97 -25.97 9.82
C VAL A 295 -11.01 -27.19 10.71
N ARG A 296 -10.64 -27.02 11.98
CA ARG A 296 -10.48 -28.12 12.95
C ARG A 296 -11.52 -28.01 14.06
N PRO A 297 -12.31 -29.05 14.34
CA PRO A 297 -13.19 -29.05 15.49
C PRO A 297 -12.42 -28.86 16.80
N ARG A 298 -12.94 -28.02 17.69
CA ARG A 298 -12.39 -27.74 19.02
C ARG A 298 -13.47 -27.98 20.08
N PRO A 299 -13.62 -29.22 20.58
CA PRO A 299 -14.52 -29.50 21.69
C PRO A 299 -13.97 -28.89 22.99
N ALA A 300 -14.87 -28.52 23.89
CA ALA A 300 -14.52 -28.04 25.21
C ALA A 300 -13.82 -29.17 26.02
N PRO A 301 -12.60 -28.97 26.55
CA PRO A 301 -11.84 -30.00 27.25
C PRO A 301 -12.37 -30.32 28.68
N GLY A 302 -13.60 -29.92 28.99
CA GLY A 302 -14.23 -30.09 30.29
C GLY A 302 -15.30 -29.01 30.55
N LYS A 303 -14.87 -27.77 30.85
CA LYS A 303 -15.78 -26.63 31.02
C LYS A 303 -16.15 -26.01 29.67
N PRO A 304 -17.43 -25.64 29.44
CA PRO A 304 -17.83 -24.93 28.22
C PRO A 304 -16.99 -23.67 27.98
N PHE A 305 -16.72 -23.36 26.72
CA PHE A 305 -16.20 -22.06 26.32
C PHE A 305 -17.19 -20.96 26.74
N THR A 306 -16.66 -19.78 27.03
CA THR A 306 -17.46 -18.55 27.05
C THR A 306 -17.14 -17.83 25.76
N LEU A 307 -18.15 -17.69 24.90
CA LEU A 307 -18.03 -17.02 23.62
C LEU A 307 -18.57 -15.61 23.76
N TYR A 308 -17.76 -14.64 23.35
CA TYR A 308 -18.07 -13.21 23.41
C TYR A 308 -18.48 -12.72 22.04
N GLY A 309 -19.69 -12.14 21.95
CA GLY A 309 -20.22 -11.45 20.79
C GLY A 309 -20.24 -9.94 21.02
N TYR A 310 -20.19 -9.17 19.94
CA TYR A 310 -20.18 -7.70 20.02
C TYR A 310 -21.17 -7.11 19.04
N ARG A 311 -21.85 -6.04 19.43
CA ARG A 311 -22.55 -5.16 18.49
C ARG A 311 -21.68 -3.97 18.15
N LEU A 312 -21.52 -3.65 16.86
CA LEU A 312 -20.52 -2.68 16.39
C LEU A 312 -21.17 -1.56 15.56
N ARG A 313 -20.61 -0.34 15.66
CA ARG A 313 -20.95 0.81 14.81
C ARG A 313 -19.72 1.68 14.49
N PRO A 314 -19.62 2.27 13.28
CA PRO A 314 -20.60 2.21 12.20
C PRO A 314 -20.57 0.91 11.38
N HIS A 315 -19.46 0.17 11.43
CA HIS A 315 -19.30 -1.07 10.69
C HIS A 315 -19.64 -2.29 11.56
N PRO A 316 -20.46 -3.25 11.07
CA PRO A 316 -20.81 -4.48 11.79
C PRO A 316 -19.72 -5.56 11.69
N THR A 317 -18.48 -5.17 11.45
CA THR A 317 -17.35 -6.05 11.14
C THR A 317 -16.12 -5.63 11.93
N PHE A 318 -15.21 -6.56 12.19
CA PHE A 318 -13.95 -6.29 12.88
C PHE A 318 -12.89 -7.34 12.53
N LEU A 319 -11.68 -7.17 13.06
CA LEU A 319 -10.53 -8.02 12.74
C LEU A 319 -10.14 -8.95 13.89
N VAL A 320 -9.96 -10.24 13.55
CA VAL A 320 -9.42 -11.29 14.43
C VAL A 320 -8.14 -11.81 13.81
N ASN A 321 -6.99 -11.53 14.44
CA ASN A 321 -5.67 -11.84 13.88
C ASN A 321 -5.49 -11.33 12.43
N GLY A 322 -6.11 -10.20 12.10
CA GLY A 322 -6.12 -9.61 10.76
C GLY A 322 -7.18 -10.15 9.80
N HIS A 323 -7.97 -11.16 10.16
CA HIS A 323 -9.05 -11.70 9.33
C HIS A 323 -10.35 -10.94 9.59
N LEU A 324 -11.06 -10.57 8.52
CA LEU A 324 -12.33 -9.85 8.62
C LEU A 324 -13.46 -10.79 8.98
N VAL A 325 -14.13 -10.45 10.07
CA VAL A 325 -15.25 -11.21 10.62
C VAL A 325 -16.45 -10.29 10.83
N ARG A 326 -17.64 -10.86 10.77
CA ARG A 326 -18.88 -10.13 11.05
C ARG A 326 -19.30 -10.34 12.50
N ALA A 327 -19.70 -9.23 13.15
CA ALA A 327 -20.36 -9.27 14.44
C ALA A 327 -21.77 -9.87 14.33
N ALA A 328 -22.22 -10.46 15.42
CA ALA A 328 -23.62 -10.82 15.63
C ALA A 328 -24.52 -9.60 15.44
N THR A 329 -25.62 -9.76 14.70
CA THR A 329 -26.68 -8.74 14.61
C THR A 329 -27.59 -8.76 15.82
#